data_AF-M4RMY0-F1
#
_entry.id   AF-M4RMY0-F1
#
_cell.length_a   1.000
_cell.length_b   1.000
_cell.length_c   1.000
_cell.angle_alpha   90.00
_cell.angle_beta   90.00
_cell.angle_gamma   90.00
#
_symmetry.space_group_name_H-M   'P 1'
#
loop_
_entity.id
_entity.type
_entity.pdbx_description
1 polymer ?
#
loop_
_entity_poly.entity_id
_entity_poly.type
_entity_poly.pdbx_seq_one_letter_code
_entity_poly.pdbx_strand_id
1 'polypeptide(L)' 'MAWMRHQTSAYDSTPVARVKGARRELRRQIARQSERILVKYRSGDDVDFKVCPLYKALHAK' A
#
# COMPACT_ATOMS: atom_id res chain seq x y z
N MET A 1 -1.63 2.48 13.66
CA MET A 1 -1.91 1.88 12.32
C MET A 1 -2.14 2.90 11.21
N ALA A 2 -2.92 3.97 11.40
CA ALA A 2 -3.20 4.98 10.36
C ALA A 2 -1.93 5.66 9.82
N TRP A 3 -0.99 6.02 10.69
CA TRP A 3 0.30 6.62 10.32
C TRP A 3 1.13 5.71 9.39
N MET A 4 1.22 4.41 9.72
CA MET A 4 1.96 3.44 8.92
C MET A 4 1.35 3.24 7.52
N ARG A 5 0.00 3.30 7.41
CA ARG A 5 -0.68 3.29 6.10
C ARG A 5 -0.35 4.53 5.28
N HIS A 6 -0.25 5.70 5.90
CA HIS A 6 0.17 6.93 5.21
C HIS A 6 1.61 6.87 4.72
N GLN A 7 2.51 6.24 5.48
CA GLN A 7 3.92 6.11 5.10
C GLN A 7 4.15 5.05 3.99
N THR A 8 3.36 3.98 4.01
CA THR A 8 3.49 2.87 3.03
C THR A 8 2.68 3.06 1.75
N SER A 9 1.70 3.95 1.77
CA SER A 9 1.04 4.42 0.56
C SER A 9 1.68 5.73 0.13
N ALA A 10 1.74 6.01 -1.17
CA ALA A 10 2.18 7.31 -1.67
C ALA A 10 1.15 8.44 -1.37
N TYR A 11 0.36 8.33 -0.30
CA TYR A 11 -0.77 9.20 -0.02
C TYR A 11 -0.32 10.65 0.22
N ASP A 12 0.70 10.85 1.07
CA ASP A 12 1.19 12.19 1.41
C ASP A 12 2.08 12.79 0.31
N SER A 13 2.74 11.94 -0.50
CA SER A 13 3.63 12.38 -1.58
C SER A 13 2.94 12.59 -2.93
N THR A 14 1.73 12.04 -3.13
CA THR A 14 1.01 12.18 -4.41
C THR A 14 0.31 13.54 -4.49
N PRO A 15 0.69 14.41 -5.45
CA PRO A 15 -0.03 15.67 -5.67
C PRO A 15 -1.46 15.38 -6.13
N VAL A 16 -2.45 16.02 -5.49
CA VAL A 16 -3.86 15.84 -5.85
C VAL A 16 -4.45 17.15 -6.33
N ALA A 17 -4.98 17.14 -7.55
CA ALA A 17 -5.69 18.28 -8.11
C ALA A 17 -6.88 18.70 -7.22
N ARG A 18 -7.13 20.01 -7.12
CA ARG A 18 -8.25 20.59 -6.35
C ARG A 18 -9.58 20.49 -7.10
N VAL A 19 -9.86 19.31 -7.67
CA VAL A 19 -11.10 19.00 -8.38
C VAL A 19 -11.95 18.10 -7.50
N LYS A 20 -13.27 18.35 -7.49
CA LYS A 20 -14.24 17.56 -6.72
C LYS A 20 -14.07 16.07 -7.08
N GLY A 21 -13.79 15.24 -6.07
CA GLY A 21 -13.67 13.79 -6.23
C GLY A 21 -12.24 13.25 -6.44
N ALA A 22 -11.26 14.08 -6.77
CA ALA A 22 -9.88 13.63 -7.05
C ALA A 22 -9.24 12.88 -5.86
N ARG A 23 -9.39 13.41 -4.64
CA ARG A 23 -8.90 12.72 -3.41
C ARG A 23 -9.59 11.39 -3.16
N ARG A 24 -10.88 11.27 -3.50
CA ARG A 24 -11.63 10.02 -3.33
C ARG A 24 -11.12 8.97 -4.30
N GLU A 25 -10.83 9.35 -5.54
CA GLU A 25 -10.30 8.42 -6.53
C GLU A 25 -8.87 7.98 -6.20
N LEU A 26 -8.01 8.89 -5.74
CA LEU A 26 -6.68 8.52 -5.24
C LEU A 26 -6.78 7.50 -4.09
N ARG A 27 -7.67 7.74 -3.11
CA ARG A 27 -7.88 6.79 -2.01
C ARG A 27 -8.36 5.43 -2.49
N ARG A 28 -9.22 5.37 -3.51
CA ARG A 28 -9.66 4.10 -4.12
C ARG A 28 -8.52 3.39 -4.82
N GLN A 29 -7.68 4.10 -5.56
CA GLN A 29 -6.52 3.52 -6.23
C GLN A 29 -5.53 2.91 -5.21
N ILE A 30 -5.22 3.65 -4.15
CA ILE A 30 -4.36 3.16 -3.06
C ILE A 30 -4.97 1.93 -2.40
N ALA A 31 -6.27 1.96 -2.05
CA ALA A 31 -6.94 0.82 -1.43
C ALA A 31 -6.93 -0.43 -2.31
N ARG A 32 -7.22 -0.30 -3.61
CA ARG A 32 -7.16 -1.40 -4.59
C ARG A 32 -5.75 -1.99 -4.68
N GLN A 33 -4.72 -1.14 -4.70
CA GLN A 33 -3.34 -1.60 -4.74
C GLN A 33 -2.96 -2.36 -3.48
N SER A 34 -3.33 -1.84 -2.30
CA SER A 34 -3.10 -2.53 -1.03
C SER A 34 -3.82 -3.87 -0.97
N GLU A 35 -5.07 -3.94 -1.44
CA GLU A 35 -5.85 -5.18 -1.45
C GLU A 35 -5.21 -6.24 -2.36
N ARG A 36 -4.78 -5.90 -3.58
CA ARG A 36 -4.10 -6.86 -4.48
C ARG A 36 -2.84 -7.46 -3.85
N ILE A 37 -2.08 -6.64 -3.12
CA ILE A 37 -0.89 -7.12 -2.42
C ILE A 37 -1.32 -8.06 -1.29
N LEU A 38 -2.25 -7.63 -0.43
CA LEU A 38 -2.67 -8.35 0.76
C LEU A 38 -3.43 -9.65 0.47
N VAL A 39 -4.18 -9.73 -0.64
CA VAL A 39 -4.88 -10.95 -1.03
C VAL A 39 -3.92 -12.13 -1.13
N LYS A 40 -2.74 -11.95 -1.74
CA LYS A 40 -1.73 -13.01 -1.85
C LYS A 40 -1.25 -13.52 -0.48
N TYR A 41 -1.05 -12.60 0.47
CA TYR A 41 -0.64 -12.97 1.83
C TYR A 41 -1.79 -13.61 2.64
N ARG A 42 -3.04 -13.21 2.37
CA ARG A 42 -4.22 -13.71 3.11
C ARG A 42 -4.69 -15.08 2.61
N SER A 43 -4.44 -15.41 1.35
CA SER A 43 -4.79 -16.70 0.76
C SER A 43 -3.89 -17.84 1.24
N GLY A 44 -2.75 -17.55 1.88
CA GLY A 44 -1.79 -18.57 2.32
C GLY A 44 -0.99 -19.19 1.17
N ASP A 45 -1.02 -18.57 -0.02
CA ASP A 45 -0.20 -18.97 -1.15
C ASP A 45 1.28 -18.78 -0.84
N ASP A 46 2.16 -19.52 -1.53
CA ASP A 46 3.60 -19.36 -1.39
C ASP A 46 4.00 -17.96 -1.87
N VAL A 47 4.36 -17.09 -0.93
CA VAL A 47 4.70 -15.70 -1.20
C VAL A 47 6.20 -15.56 -1.23
N ASP A 48 6.74 -15.02 -2.33
CA ASP A 48 8.16 -14.73 -2.42
C ASP A 48 8.55 -13.66 -1.38
N PHE A 49 9.12 -14.13 -0.27
CA PHE A 49 9.60 -13.29 0.83
C PHE A 49 10.66 -12.28 0.37
N LYS A 50 11.37 -12.52 -0.75
CA LYS A 50 12.31 -11.57 -1.34
C LYS A 50 11.63 -10.36 -1.96
N VAL A 51 10.33 -10.39 -2.20
CA VAL A 51 9.56 -9.26 -2.74
C VAL A 51 8.72 -8.59 -1.66
N CYS A 52 8.50 -9.25 -0.52
CA CYS A 52 7.74 -8.71 0.60
C CYS A 52 8.44 -7.49 1.23
N PRO A 53 7.86 -6.27 1.12
CA PRO A 53 8.48 -5.06 1.65
C PRO A 53 8.64 -5.11 3.18
N LEU A 54 7.68 -5.75 3.88
CA LEU A 54 7.75 -5.91 5.34
C LEU A 54 8.87 -6.88 5.74
N TYR A 55 9.03 -7.99 5.02
CA TYR A 55 10.11 -8.96 5.27
C TYR A 55 11.48 -8.30 5.06
N LYS A 56 11.64 -7.52 3.98
CA LYS A 56 12.84 -6.71 3.78
C LYS A 56 13.08 -5.72 4.91
N ALA A 57 12.05 -5.00 5.36
CA ALA A 57 12.20 -4.02 6.44
C ALA A 57 12.55 -4.67 7.80
N LEU A 58 12.04 -5.88 8.08
CA LEU A 58 12.35 -6.63 9.30
C LEU A 58 13.73 -7.29 9.27
N HIS A 59 14.25 -7.61 8.08
CA HIS A 59 15.55 -8.29 7.90
C HIS A 59 16.67 -7.40 7.35
N ALA A 60 16.40 -6.14 7.00
CA ALA A 60 17.42 -5.14 6.72
C ALA A 60 18.12 -4.79 8.03
N LYS A 61 19.30 -5.37 8.25
CA LYS A 61 20.25 -4.96 9.29
C LYS A 61 20.83 -3.59 8.99
#